data_AF-A0A4R4RM62-F1
#
_entry.id   AF-A0A4R4RM62-F1
#
_cell.length_a   1.000
_cell.length_b   1.000
_cell.length_c   1.000
_cell.angle_alpha   90.00
_cell.angle_beta   90.00
_cell.angle_gamma   90.00
#
_symmetry.space_group_name_H-M   'P 1'
#
loop_
_entity.id
_entity.type
_entity.pdbx_description
1 polymer ?
#
loop_
_entity_poly.entity_id
_entity_poly.type
_entity_poly.pdbx_seq_one_letter_code
_entity_poly.pdbx_strand_id
1 'polypeptide(L)'
;MNDEPLWYVAYGSNLFRERFRCYLSGGRPEGGARRQAGCRDPRPARAERSITVPGGIYFAHDSRTWGGGTAFYDPDLPGRAAARAYLLTRRQFCDVLSQEMHREVGADHDLSRALAHGRQHVGPGRYETVLKVGERSGHHLSLIH
;
A
#
# COMPACT_ATOMS: atom_id res chain seq x y z
N MET A 1 0.85 2.71 23.02
CA MET A 1 0.32 1.43 22.49
C MET A 1 -0.28 1.72 21.11
N ASN A 2 0.47 1.51 20.03
CA ASN A 2 0.02 1.88 18.68
C ASN A 2 0.18 0.70 17.69
N ASP A 3 -0.14 -0.50 18.17
CA ASP A 3 -0.01 -1.76 17.45
C ASP A 3 -1.35 -2.20 16.81
N GLU A 4 -2.30 -1.28 16.70
CA GLU A 4 -3.59 -1.53 16.10
C GLU A 4 -3.43 -1.90 14.61
N PRO A 5 -4.16 -2.93 14.14
CA PRO A 5 -4.14 -3.29 12.75
C PRO A 5 -4.78 -2.18 11.91
N LEU A 6 -4.38 -2.12 10.65
CA LEU A 6 -4.88 -1.14 9.70
C LEU A 6 -5.08 -1.78 8.33
N TRP A 7 -5.92 -1.17 7.50
CA TRP A 7 -6.18 -1.65 6.15
C TRP A 7 -5.19 -1.01 5.18
N TYR A 8 -4.33 -1.81 4.56
CA TYR A 8 -3.58 -1.38 3.38
C TYR A 8 -4.50 -1.37 2.16
N VAL A 9 -4.60 -0.22 1.48
CA VAL A 9 -5.41 -0.03 0.28
C VAL A 9 -4.52 -0.07 -0.97
N ALA A 10 -4.72 -1.12 -1.77
CA ALA A 10 -4.10 -1.28 -3.08
C ALA A 10 -5.03 -0.80 -4.19
N TYR A 11 -4.52 0.04 -5.07
CA TYR A 11 -5.22 0.58 -6.25
C TYR A 11 -4.52 0.26 -7.58
N GLY A 12 -3.26 -0.16 -7.53
CA GLY A 12 -2.44 -0.52 -8.69
C GLY A 12 -2.14 -2.03 -8.75
N SER A 13 -0.89 -2.39 -9.03
CA SER A 13 -0.51 -3.80 -9.25
C SER A 13 -0.82 -4.75 -8.08
N ASN A 14 -0.87 -4.23 -6.86
CA ASN A 14 -1.20 -5.02 -5.67
C ASN A 14 -2.69 -5.33 -5.54
N LEU A 15 -3.55 -4.90 -6.49
CA LEU A 15 -4.89 -5.45 -6.66
C LEU A 15 -4.86 -6.96 -6.93
N PHE A 16 -3.81 -7.44 -7.60
CA PHE A 16 -3.60 -8.86 -7.83
C PHE A 16 -3.08 -9.53 -6.55
N ARG A 17 -3.90 -10.39 -5.96
CA ARG A 17 -3.70 -10.98 -4.64
C ARG A 17 -2.45 -11.84 -4.57
N GLU A 18 -2.20 -12.63 -5.60
CA GLU A 18 -1.03 -13.50 -5.72
C GLU A 18 0.26 -12.67 -5.75
N ARG A 19 0.22 -11.50 -6.38
CA ARG A 19 1.33 -10.56 -6.33
C ARG A 19 1.51 -9.95 -4.94
N PHE A 20 0.42 -9.48 -4.32
CA PHE A 20 0.50 -8.88 -2.99
C PHE A 20 0.98 -9.88 -1.93
N ARG A 21 0.64 -11.16 -2.06
CA ARG A 21 1.15 -12.23 -1.17
C ARG A 21 2.67 -12.27 -1.10
N CYS A 22 3.38 -12.01 -2.21
CA CYS A 22 4.84 -11.96 -2.20
C CYS A 22 5.41 -10.82 -1.32
N TYR A 23 4.69 -9.70 -1.13
CA TYR A 23 5.11 -8.66 -0.18
C TYR A 23 5.00 -9.13 1.28
N LEU A 24 4.09 -10.06 1.57
CA LEU A 24 3.93 -10.65 2.91
C LEU A 24 4.87 -11.82 3.12
N SER A 25 4.79 -12.87 2.29
CA SER A 25 5.55 -14.11 2.48
C SER A 25 6.97 -14.08 1.90
N GLY A 26 7.31 -13.04 1.14
CA GLY A 26 8.50 -13.03 0.29
C GLY A 26 8.30 -13.88 -0.97
N GLY A 27 9.30 -13.82 -1.86
CA GLY A 27 9.30 -14.58 -3.12
C GLY A 27 9.32 -13.66 -4.34
N ARG A 28 8.92 -14.18 -5.50
CA ARG A 28 8.84 -13.41 -6.75
C ARG A 28 7.47 -13.70 -7.39
N PRO A 29 6.62 -12.69 -7.64
CA PRO A 29 5.34 -12.91 -8.27
C PRO A 29 5.55 -13.32 -9.72
N GLU A 30 4.64 -14.15 -10.21
CA GLU A 30 4.62 -14.56 -11.61
C GLU A 30 4.54 -13.33 -12.53
N GLY A 31 5.38 -13.30 -13.58
CA GLY A 31 5.52 -12.12 -14.46
C GLY A 31 6.18 -10.90 -13.82
N GLY A 32 6.57 -10.96 -12.54
CA GLY A 32 7.29 -9.88 -11.87
C GLY A 32 8.78 -9.87 -12.18
N ALA A 33 9.37 -8.69 -12.34
CA ALA A 33 10.81 -8.54 -12.52
C ALA A 33 11.61 -8.67 -11.21
N ARG A 34 11.00 -8.35 -10.06
CA ARG A 34 11.71 -8.22 -8.77
C ARG A 34 11.24 -9.24 -7.74
N ARG A 35 12.19 -9.72 -6.94
CA ARG A 35 11.96 -10.53 -5.73
C ARG A 35 11.65 -9.62 -4.55
N GLN A 36 10.64 -9.96 -3.77
CA GLN A 36 10.21 -9.31 -2.55
C GLN A 36 10.89 -9.98 -1.37
N ALA A 37 11.33 -9.17 -0.40
CA ALA A 37 11.93 -9.66 0.82
C ALA A 37 10.90 -10.42 1.67
N GLY A 38 9.64 -9.96 1.65
CA GLY A 38 8.62 -10.41 2.58
C GLY A 38 8.62 -9.60 3.87
N CYS A 39 7.55 -9.72 4.64
CA CYS A 39 7.44 -9.10 5.95
C CYS A 39 8.16 -9.93 7.02
N ARG A 40 8.53 -9.30 8.13
CA ARG A 40 9.04 -9.99 9.34
C ARG A 40 8.02 -11.00 9.88
N ASP A 41 6.74 -10.69 9.72
CA ASP A 41 5.62 -11.60 9.95
C ASP A 41 5.03 -12.02 8.59
N PRO A 42 5.35 -13.23 8.09
CA PRO A 42 4.97 -13.67 6.75
C PRO A 42 3.54 -14.20 6.66
N ARG A 43 2.76 -14.14 7.75
CA ARG A 43 1.38 -14.60 7.75
C ARG A 43 0.54 -13.81 6.72
N PRO A 44 -0.48 -14.43 6.09
CA PRO A 44 -1.39 -13.72 5.20
C PRO A 44 -2.08 -12.53 5.87
N ALA A 45 -2.62 -11.62 5.05
CA ALA A 45 -3.50 -10.57 5.53
C ALA A 45 -4.66 -11.18 6.32
N ARG A 46 -5.01 -10.55 7.46
CA ARG A 46 -6.05 -11.07 8.38
C ARG A 46 -7.43 -11.06 7.73
N ALA A 47 -7.66 -10.17 6.78
CA ALA A 47 -8.87 -10.07 6.00
C ALA A 47 -8.61 -9.33 4.67
N GLU A 48 -9.46 -9.57 3.68
CA GLU A 48 -9.42 -8.91 2.38
C GLU A 48 -10.81 -8.38 2.01
N ARG A 49 -10.92 -7.18 1.44
CA ARG A 49 -12.19 -6.60 0.98
C ARG A 49 -12.03 -5.85 -0.34
N SER A 50 -12.96 -6.06 -1.27
CA SER A 50 -13.15 -5.16 -2.39
C SER A 50 -13.85 -3.89 -1.90
N ILE A 51 -13.29 -2.72 -2.22
CA ILE A 51 -13.79 -1.43 -1.73
C ILE A 51 -13.77 -0.38 -2.85
N THR A 52 -14.38 0.76 -2.58
CA THR A 52 -14.14 1.98 -3.35
C THR A 52 -13.70 3.09 -2.39
N VAL A 53 -12.72 3.90 -2.81
CA VAL A 53 -12.25 5.07 -2.07
C VAL A 53 -12.60 6.35 -2.85
N PRO A 54 -12.87 7.49 -2.19
CA PRO A 54 -13.00 8.78 -2.88
C PRO A 54 -11.76 9.08 -3.72
N GLY A 55 -11.86 9.92 -4.76
CA GLY A 55 -10.74 10.21 -5.64
C GLY A 55 -10.76 9.39 -6.93
N GLY A 56 -9.67 9.50 -7.69
CA GLY A 56 -9.52 8.87 -9.00
C GLY A 56 -8.16 8.19 -9.18
N ILE A 57 -8.09 7.24 -10.11
CA ILE A 57 -6.84 6.67 -10.60
C ILE A 57 -6.62 7.22 -12.01
N TYR A 58 -5.44 7.76 -12.25
CA TYR A 58 -5.00 8.19 -13.57
C TYR A 58 -3.65 7.55 -13.90
N PHE A 59 -3.35 7.45 -15.19
CA PHE A 59 -2.10 6.86 -15.66
C PHE A 59 -1.23 7.97 -16.24
N ALA A 60 -0.02 8.12 -15.72
CA ALA A 60 0.92 9.15 -16.15
C ALA A 60 2.36 8.59 -16.23
N HIS A 61 3.23 9.29 -16.97
CA HIS A 61 4.60 8.89 -17.35
C HIS A 61 4.69 7.64 -18.23
N ASP A 62 5.87 7.32 -18.77
CA ASP A 62 6.15 6.04 -19.44
C ASP A 62 6.84 5.08 -18.46
N SER A 63 6.18 3.97 -18.11
CA SER A 63 6.78 2.91 -17.28
C SER A 63 7.61 1.98 -18.15
N ARG A 64 8.93 1.96 -17.95
CA ARG A 64 9.86 1.02 -18.61
C ARG A 64 9.57 -0.45 -18.27
N THR A 65 8.78 -0.72 -17.22
CA THR A 65 8.44 -2.08 -16.75
C THR A 65 7.17 -2.63 -17.40
N TRP A 66 6.25 -1.77 -17.87
CA TRP A 66 4.94 -2.18 -18.41
C TRP A 66 4.66 -1.68 -19.82
N GLY A 67 5.52 -0.86 -20.41
CA GLY A 67 5.33 -0.32 -21.77
C GLY A 67 4.17 0.70 -21.87
N GLY A 68 3.74 1.27 -20.75
CA GLY A 68 2.63 2.23 -20.64
C GLY A 68 2.66 2.99 -19.31
N GLY A 69 1.62 3.79 -19.03
CA GLY A 69 1.61 4.69 -17.86
C GLY A 69 1.60 4.00 -16.50
N THR A 70 2.24 4.64 -15.50
CA THR A 70 2.16 4.21 -14.11
C THR A 70 0.84 4.69 -13.51
N ALA A 71 0.14 3.81 -12.79
CA ALA A 71 -1.08 4.18 -12.08
C ALA A 71 -0.73 5.08 -10.88
N PHE A 72 -1.38 6.25 -10.81
CA PHE A 72 -1.35 7.17 -9.68
C PHE A 72 -2.75 7.34 -9.13
N TYR A 73 -2.84 7.46 -7.82
CA TYR A 73 -4.08 7.81 -7.12
C TYR A 73 -4.06 9.29 -6.74
N ASP A 74 -5.15 9.99 -7.04
CA ASP A 74 -5.37 11.38 -6.65
C ASP A 74 -6.65 11.46 -5.78
N PRO A 75 -6.53 11.85 -4.50
CA PRO A 75 -7.69 12.00 -3.62
C PRO A 75 -8.60 13.18 -3.99
N ASP A 76 -8.10 14.16 -4.76
CA ASP A 76 -8.81 15.39 -5.09
C ASP A 76 -9.60 15.27 -6.42
N LEU A 77 -9.37 14.21 -7.20
CA LEU A 77 -10.17 13.95 -8.40
C LEU A 77 -11.63 13.62 -8.04
N PRO A 78 -12.61 14.09 -8.84
CA PRO A 78 -14.00 13.74 -8.62
C PRO A 78 -14.22 12.24 -8.88
N GLY A 79 -15.02 11.60 -8.03
CA GLY A 79 -15.45 10.22 -8.22
C GLY A 79 -14.97 9.25 -7.16
N ARG A 80 -14.89 7.97 -7.55
CA ARG A 80 -14.46 6.89 -6.67
C ARG A 80 -13.58 5.90 -7.44
N ALA A 81 -12.45 5.53 -6.84
CA ALA A 81 -11.55 4.52 -7.37
C ALA A 81 -11.86 3.14 -6.78
N ALA A 82 -11.93 2.12 -7.62
CA ALA A 82 -11.99 0.73 -7.17
C ALA A 82 -10.63 0.32 -6.57
N ALA A 83 -10.67 -0.30 -5.40
CA ALA A 83 -9.47 -0.71 -4.68
C ALA A 83 -9.69 -2.03 -3.94
N ARG A 84 -8.59 -2.62 -3.48
CA ARG A 84 -8.61 -3.77 -2.57
C ARG A 84 -7.95 -3.41 -1.25
N ALA A 85 -8.62 -3.73 -0.16
CA ALA A 85 -8.13 -3.50 1.19
C ALA A 85 -7.67 -4.82 1.83
N TYR A 86 -6.46 -4.82 2.39
CA TYR A 86 -5.86 -5.93 3.13
C TYR A 86 -5.67 -5.52 4.59
N LEU A 87 -6.27 -6.24 5.54
CA LEU A 87 -6.11 -5.96 6.96
C LEU A 87 -4.77 -6.53 7.44
N LEU A 88 -3.85 -5.64 7.80
CA LEU A 88 -2.49 -5.99 8.19
C LEU A 88 -2.24 -5.59 9.64
N THR A 89 -1.26 -6.22 10.27
CA THR A 89 -0.65 -5.63 11.48
C THR A 89 0.09 -4.34 11.11
N ARG A 90 0.31 -3.47 12.09
CA ARG A 90 1.11 -2.26 11.91
C ARG A 90 2.51 -2.57 11.37
N ARG A 91 3.16 -3.60 11.91
CA ARG A 91 4.50 -4.05 11.47
C ARG A 91 4.50 -4.56 10.04
N GLN A 92 3.50 -5.36 9.65
CA GLN A 92 3.34 -5.81 8.25
C GLN A 92 3.16 -4.61 7.30
N PHE A 93 2.34 -3.62 7.67
CA PHE A 93 2.20 -2.42 6.86
C PHE A 93 3.54 -1.67 6.71
N CYS A 94 4.30 -1.50 7.79
CA CYS A 94 5.62 -0.85 7.74
C CYS A 94 6.63 -1.62 6.87
N ASP A 95 6.59 -2.95 6.88
CA ASP A 95 7.42 -3.79 6.01
C ASP A 95 6.99 -3.69 4.53
N VAL A 96 5.69 -3.65 4.25
CA VAL A 96 5.17 -3.38 2.89
C VAL A 96 5.61 -1.98 2.42
N LEU A 97 5.46 -0.97 3.27
CA LEU A 97 5.90 0.40 2.99
C LEU A 97 7.39 0.46 2.66
N SER A 98 8.23 -0.21 3.45
CA SER A 98 9.68 -0.25 3.20
C SER A 98 9.99 -0.89 1.84
N GLN A 99 9.31 -1.97 1.47
CA GLN A 99 9.50 -2.64 0.17
C GLN A 99 9.05 -1.78 -1.02
N GLU A 100 7.92 -1.06 -0.90
CA GLU A 100 7.47 -0.12 -1.94
C GLU A 100 8.45 1.04 -2.13
N MET A 101 9.07 1.51 -1.03
CA MET A 101 10.15 2.50 -1.06
C MET A 101 11.51 1.94 -1.52
N HIS A 102 11.59 0.64 -1.80
CA HIS A 102 12.83 -0.06 -2.16
C HIS A 102 13.91 0.02 -1.06
N ARG A 103 13.48 -0.06 0.20
CA ARG A 103 14.33 -0.10 1.39
C ARG A 103 14.26 -1.49 2.03
N GLU A 104 15.20 -1.77 2.93
CA GLU A 104 15.18 -2.98 3.73
C GLU A 104 13.97 -2.99 4.69
N VAL A 105 13.38 -4.17 4.88
CA VAL A 105 12.31 -4.37 5.88
C VAL A 105 12.87 -4.35 7.28
N GLY A 106 12.03 -4.05 8.27
CA GLY A 106 12.46 -4.03 9.68
C GLY A 106 12.25 -2.71 10.41
N ALA A 107 12.08 -1.61 9.66
CA ALA A 107 11.79 -0.31 10.24
C ALA A 107 10.33 -0.22 10.71
N ASP A 108 10.12 0.26 11.92
CA ASP A 108 8.79 0.61 12.44
C ASP A 108 8.54 2.10 12.18
N HIS A 109 7.94 2.41 11.01
CA HIS A 109 7.67 3.78 10.60
C HIS A 109 6.64 4.46 11.52
N ASP A 110 6.95 5.67 11.96
CA ASP A 110 5.94 6.53 12.57
C ASP A 110 4.93 6.96 11.50
N LEU A 111 3.65 6.63 11.71
CA LEU A 111 2.54 6.99 10.81
C LEU A 111 1.58 7.98 11.48
N SER A 112 1.94 8.52 12.66
CA SER A 112 1.02 9.29 13.48
C SER A 112 0.44 10.50 12.73
N ARG A 113 1.23 11.15 11.87
CA ARG A 113 0.74 12.26 11.05
C ARG A 113 -0.23 11.83 9.98
N ALA A 114 0.00 10.69 9.30
CA ALA A 114 -0.96 10.19 8.31
C ALA A 114 -2.31 9.86 8.96
N LEU A 115 -2.28 9.22 10.13
CA LEU A 115 -3.50 8.81 10.83
C LEU A 115 -4.28 10.00 11.42
N ALA A 116 -3.56 11.03 11.91
CA ALA A 116 -4.16 12.22 12.50
C ALA A 116 -4.58 13.28 11.48
N HIS A 117 -3.78 13.49 10.43
CA HIS A 117 -3.92 14.62 9.49
C HIS A 117 -4.22 14.19 8.05
N GLY A 118 -4.41 12.90 7.80
CA GLY A 118 -4.77 12.39 6.47
C GLY A 118 -3.58 12.08 5.56
N ARG A 119 -2.41 12.68 5.80
CA ARG A 119 -1.23 12.55 4.91
C ARG A 119 0.08 12.66 5.67
N GLN A 120 1.07 11.89 5.23
CA GLN A 120 2.45 11.99 5.70
C GLN A 120 3.44 11.62 4.60
N HIS A 121 4.51 12.40 4.47
CA HIS A 121 5.68 12.02 3.69
C HIS A 121 6.67 11.26 4.60
N VAL A 122 7.06 10.06 4.20
CA VAL A 122 8.02 9.17 4.87
C VAL A 122 9.40 9.13 4.16
N GLY A 123 9.58 10.00 3.17
CA GLY A 123 10.85 10.37 2.56
C GLY A 123 10.69 11.17 1.26
N PRO A 124 11.79 11.44 0.51
CA PRO A 124 11.81 12.26 -0.72
C PRO A 124 11.36 11.56 -2.02
N GLY A 125 11.13 10.25 -2.03
CA GLY A 125 10.85 9.44 -3.22
C GLY A 125 9.38 9.43 -3.66
N ARG A 126 9.10 8.72 -4.76
CA ARG A 126 7.77 8.66 -5.39
C ARG A 126 6.73 7.91 -4.54
N TYR A 127 7.10 6.74 -3.98
CA TYR A 127 6.25 5.90 -3.12
C TYR A 127 6.46 6.16 -1.64
N GLU A 128 6.68 7.41 -1.28
CA GLU A 128 7.07 7.81 0.07
C GLU A 128 6.00 8.68 0.74
N THR A 129 4.74 8.57 0.29
CA THR A 129 3.59 9.21 0.92
C THR A 129 2.61 8.17 1.45
N VAL A 130 2.17 8.33 2.69
CA VAL A 130 1.07 7.55 3.27
C VAL A 130 -0.16 8.45 3.38
N LEU A 131 -1.29 7.98 2.82
CA LEU A 131 -2.57 8.66 2.86
C LEU A 131 -3.58 7.86 3.67
N LYS A 132 -4.30 8.51 4.59
CA LYS A 132 -5.51 7.96 5.21
C LYS A 132 -6.71 8.34 4.33
N VAL A 133 -7.28 7.34 3.66
CA VAL A 133 -8.36 7.49 2.68
C VAL A 133 -9.75 7.13 3.22
N GLY A 134 -9.84 6.84 4.52
CA GLY A 134 -11.09 6.55 5.22
C GLY A 134 -10.89 5.62 6.41
N GLU A 135 -11.99 5.03 6.87
CA GLU A 135 -12.01 4.06 7.97
C GLU A 135 -12.99 2.92 7.66
N ARG A 136 -12.69 1.73 8.17
CA ARG A 136 -13.56 0.55 8.03
C ARG A 136 -13.42 -0.38 9.22
N SER A 137 -14.56 -0.71 9.84
CA SER A 137 -14.63 -1.63 10.97
C SER A 137 -13.68 -1.22 12.12
N GLY A 138 -13.60 0.08 12.41
CA GLY A 138 -12.73 0.63 13.46
C GLY A 138 -11.25 0.76 13.09
N HIS A 139 -10.86 0.49 11.84
CA HIS A 139 -9.47 0.57 11.40
C HIS A 139 -9.29 1.55 10.24
N HIS A 140 -8.19 2.30 10.24
CA HIS A 140 -7.87 3.26 9.18
C HIS A 140 -7.56 2.56 7.84
N LEU A 141 -8.09 3.12 6.75
CA LEU A 141 -7.74 2.77 5.38
C LEU A 141 -6.54 3.61 4.96
N SER A 142 -5.39 2.95 4.79
CA SER A 142 -4.11 3.58 4.50
C SER A 142 -3.59 3.14 3.14
N LEU A 143 -3.27 4.12 2.30
CA LEU A 143 -2.77 3.94 0.94
C LEU A 143 -1.31 4.42 0.90
N ILE A 144 -0.47 3.68 0.17
CA ILE A 144 0.93 4.07 -0.08
C ILE A 144 0.98 4.64 -1.49
N HIS A 145 1.40 5.90 -1.59
CA HIS A 145 1.45 6.70 -2.81
C HIS A 145 2.88 7.13 -3.09
#